data_AF-A0A928JX65-F1
#
_entry.id   AF-A0A928JX65-F1
#
_cell.length_a   1.000
_cell.length_b   1.000
_cell.length_c   1.000
_cell.angle_alpha   90.00
_cell.angle_beta   90.00
_cell.angle_gamma   90.00
#
_symmetry.space_group_name_H-M   'P 1'
#
loop_
_entity.id
_entity.type
_entity.pdbx_description
1 polymer ?
#
loop_
_entity_poly.entity_id
_entity_poly.type
_entity_poly.pdbx_seq_one_letter_code
_entity_poly.pdbx_strand_id
1 'polypeptide(L)' 'LIEKHYPHHGAVAFGHYGKALFEVFKYLGIKDIAYNRPKSLPYKTENPYK' A
#
# COMPACT_ATOMS: atom_id res chain seq x y z
N LEU A 1 -8.63 -0.42 2.60
CA LEU A 1 -9.77 -1.28 2.96
C LEU A 1 -9.52 -2.16 4.19
N ILE A 2 -8.37 -2.81 4.40
CA ILE A 2 -7.99 -3.31 5.75
C ILE A 2 -6.56 -2.87 6.13
N GLU A 3 -6.37 -2.70 7.44
CA GLU A 3 -5.48 -1.81 8.22
C GLU A 3 -5.76 -0.30 8.05
N LYS A 4 -5.36 0.35 6.96
CA LYS A 4 -5.46 1.82 6.90
C LYS A 4 -6.86 2.41 6.65
N HIS A 5 -7.87 1.55 6.49
CA HIS A 5 -9.25 1.96 6.21
C HIS A 5 -9.39 2.98 5.05
N TYR A 6 -8.53 2.87 4.02
CA TYR A 6 -8.58 3.77 2.85
C TYR A 6 -9.98 3.88 2.23
N PRO A 7 -10.35 5.04 1.65
CA PRO A 7 -11.62 5.25 0.95
C PRO A 7 -11.96 4.16 -0.06
N HIS A 8 -13.24 3.99 -0.37
CA HIS A 8 -13.73 2.92 -1.25
C HIS A 8 -13.40 3.12 -2.74
N HIS A 9 -12.96 4.31 -3.13
CA HIS A 9 -12.54 4.61 -4.50
C HIS A 9 -11.05 4.34 -4.70
N GLY A 10 -10.70 3.77 -5.86
CA GLY A 10 -9.34 3.51 -6.29
C GLY A 10 -9.15 3.74 -7.79
N ALA A 11 -7.89 3.90 -8.20
CA ALA A 11 -7.49 3.95 -9.60
C ALA A 11 -6.67 2.71 -9.95
N VAL A 12 -6.80 2.23 -11.19
CA VAL A 12 -6.13 1.01 -11.67
C VAL A 12 -5.33 1.34 -12.93
N ALA A 13 -4.06 0.95 -12.94
CA ALA A 13 -3.19 0.99 -14.11
C ALA A 13 -2.74 -0.43 -14.49
N PHE A 14 -2.61 -0.71 -15.79
CA PHE A 14 -2.26 -2.04 -16.30
C PHE A 14 -0.76 -2.16 -16.61
N GLY A 15 -0.04 -3.00 -15.87
CA GLY A 15 1.40 -3.24 -16.04
C GLY A 15 2.19 -3.06 -14.75
N HIS A 16 3.53 -3.13 -14.83
CA HIS A 16 4.43 -3.03 -13.67
C HIS A 16 4.86 -1.58 -13.38
N TYR A 17 3.90 -0.72 -13.03
CA TYR A 17 4.17 0.70 -12.77
C TYR A 17 4.41 1.07 -11.31
N GLY A 18 4.37 0.11 -10.38
CA GLY A 18 4.47 0.37 -8.94
C GLY A 18 5.73 1.17 -8.55
N LYS A 19 6.88 0.84 -9.13
CA LYS A 19 8.14 1.57 -8.86
C LYS A 19 8.09 3.02 -9.33
N ALA A 20 7.59 3.25 -10.55
CA ALA A 20 7.50 4.59 -11.11
C ALA A 20 6.54 5.48 -10.29
N LEU A 21 5.37 4.95 -9.93
CA LEU A 21 4.39 5.66 -9.09
C LEU A 21 4.96 5.96 -7.70
N PHE A 22 5.66 5.01 -7.08
CA PHE A 22 6.29 5.20 -5.77
C PHE A 22 7.31 6.35 -5.78
N GLU A 23 8.20 6.40 -6.77
CA GLU A 23 9.20 7.47 -6.90
C GLU A 23 8.57 8.83 -7.20
N VAL A 24 7.54 8.89 -8.06
CA VAL A 24 6.81 10.14 -8.34
C VAL A 24 6.12 10.67 -7.08
N PHE A 25 5.42 9.82 -6.32
CA PHE A 25 4.76 10.25 -5.08
C PHE A 25 5.76 10.72 -4.02
N LYS A 26 6.91 10.05 -3.91
CA LYS A 26 8.01 10.50 -3.05
C LYS A 26 8.55 11.87 -3.49
N TYR A 27 8.77 12.07 -4.79
CA TYR A 27 9.22 13.35 -5.34
C TYR A 27 8.22 14.49 -5.05
N LEU A 28 6.92 14.21 -5.14
CA LEU A 28 5.85 15.15 -4.79
C LEU A 28 5.67 15.37 -3.27
N GLY A 29 6.49 14.72 -2.44
CA GLY A 29 6.44 14.88 -0.98
C GLY A 29 5.25 14.19 -0.30
N ILE A 30 4.60 13.24 -0.98
CA ILE A 30 3.52 12.46 -0.37
C ILE A 30 4.12 11.55 0.70
N LYS A 31 3.68 11.73 1.95
CA LYS A 31 4.20 11.00 3.11
C LYS A 31 3.51 9.66 3.33
N ASP A 32 2.27 9.54 2.84
CA ASP A 32 1.47 8.34 2.98
C ASP A 32 1.51 7.50 1.70
N ILE A 33 2.50 6.61 1.63
CA ILE A 33 2.68 5.69 0.51
C ILE A 33 2.82 4.27 1.07
N ALA A 34 2.01 3.34 0.57
CA ALA A 34 2.05 1.93 0.96
C ALA A 34 2.31 1.05 -0.27
N TYR A 35 2.86 -0.14 -0.03
CA TYR A 35 3.09 -1.18 -1.03
C TYR A 35 2.57 -2.53 -0.51
N ASN A 36 2.52 -3.53 -1.39
CA ASN A 36 2.07 -4.87 -1.03
C ASN A 36 3.00 -5.55 -0.02
N ARG A 37 2.44 -6.05 1.08
CA ARG A 37 3.19 -6.78 2.12
C ARG A 37 3.24 -8.28 1.78
N PRO A 38 4.29 -9.00 2.21
CA PRO A 38 4.31 -10.46 2.13
C PRO A 38 3.09 -11.04 2.86
N LYS A 39 2.46 -12.07 2.29
CA LYS A 39 1.28 -12.72 2.89
C LYS A 39 1.56 -13.30 4.28
N SER A 40 2.79 -13.72 4.56
CA SER A 40 3.23 -14.25 5.85
C SER A 40 3.41 -13.19 6.93
N LEU A 41 3.30 -11.90 6.60
CA LEU A 41 3.53 -10.81 7.54
C LEU A 41 2.18 -10.17 7.94
N PRO A 42 1.66 -10.45 9.16
CA PRO A 42 0.38 -9.89 9.61
C PRO A 42 0.42 -8.36 9.74
N TYR A 43 -0.74 -7.72 9.66
CA TYR A 43 -0.89 -6.29 9.99
C TYR A 43 -0.53 -6.03 11.46
N LYS A 44 -0.19 -4.79 11.84
CA LYS A 44 0.33 -4.50 13.20
C LYS A 44 -0.68 -4.84 14.29
N THR A 45 -1.96 -4.78 13.95
CA THR A 45 -3.08 -5.04 14.87
C THR A 45 -3.58 -6.49 14.81
N GLU A 46 -3.01 -7.33 13.95
CA GLU A 46 -3.40 -8.74 13.83
C GLU A 46 -2.59 -9.62 14.80
N ASN A 47 -3.20 -10.71 15.27
CA ASN A 47 -2.57 -11.63 16.20
C ASN A 47 -1.60 -12.57 15.42
N PRO A 48 -0.29 -12.59 15.75
CA PRO A 48 0.70 -13.39 15.03
C PRO A 48 0.65 -14.90 15.34
N TYR A 49 -0.20 -15.34 16.27
CA TYR A 49 -0.32 -16.74 16.71
C TYR A 49 -1.73 -17.33 16.51
N LYS A 50 -2.65 -16.58 15.88
CA LYS A 50 -4.01 -17.05 15.55
C LYS A 50 -4.10 -17.58 14.13
#